data_AF-A0A940T7S0-F1
#
_entry.id   AF-A0A940T7S0-F1
#
_cell.length_a   1.000
_cell.length_b   1.000
_cell.length_c   1.000
_cell.angle_alpha   90.00
_cell.angle_beta   90.00
_cell.angle_gamma   90.00
#
_symmetry.space_group_name_H-M   'P 1'
#
loop_
_entity.id
_entity.type
_entity.pdbx_description
1 polymer ?
#
loop_
_entity_poly.entity_id
_entity_poly.type
_entity_poly.pdbx_seq_one_letter_code
_entity_poly.pdbx_strand_id
1 'polypeptide(L)'
;MNTLRQLLYMAWWFFKARFLGRRKPLQSVVFVTSRCDSTCRHCTLCTHPEPYHKPLADIETDFDYCYSQGARILDVEGVDLLQWHDGAHTAADIFALARKKGFYSTSTMVKAADYGEWQQRGIDVDVLWVSILSLSDCDHLRDITDASLYMVVNAENCGDVDSVLEFVQSHKGIRQIAFNFHTPFASTEHLALSPEQRRETIELLIERKRQGYKIMNSVSGLRNMLTLQFTRRCWICNFVYCDGRRSPQCIDDMESGMCEKCGFSMAGEMNAVFAFKPDTILAGLGIRL
;
A
#
# COMPACT_ATOMS: atom_id res chain seq x y z
N MET A 1 -18.66 -10.49 7.88
CA MET A 1 -18.31 -9.67 9.07
C MET A 1 -19.24 -8.46 9.11
N ASN A 2 -19.66 -7.95 10.27
CA ASN A 2 -20.69 -6.90 10.34
C ASN A 2 -20.09 -5.49 10.12
N THR A 3 -20.42 -4.83 9.00
CA THR A 3 -19.99 -3.49 8.61
C THR A 3 -20.20 -2.45 9.71
N LEU A 4 -21.29 -2.54 10.48
CA LEU A 4 -21.56 -1.63 11.60
C LEU A 4 -20.51 -1.76 12.71
N ARG A 5 -20.07 -2.99 13.02
CA ARG A 5 -19.03 -3.24 14.02
C ARG A 5 -17.69 -2.63 13.60
N GLN A 6 -17.35 -2.73 12.31
CA GLN A 6 -16.13 -2.14 11.76
C GLN A 6 -16.16 -0.62 11.86
N LEU A 7 -17.26 0.01 11.42
CA LEU A 7 -17.47 1.45 11.52
C LEU A 7 -17.39 1.96 12.97
N LEU A 8 -18.07 1.30 13.90
CA LEU A 8 -18.02 1.65 15.33
C LEU A 8 -16.60 1.51 15.90
N TYR A 9 -15.87 0.47 15.52
CA TYR A 9 -14.48 0.30 15.95
C TYR A 9 -13.60 1.42 15.42
N MET A 10 -13.70 1.76 14.13
CA MET A 10 -12.91 2.83 13.51
C MET A 10 -13.22 4.19 14.14
N ALA A 11 -14.52 4.50 14.35
CA ALA A 11 -14.94 5.72 15.03
C ALA A 11 -14.40 5.80 16.47
N TRP A 12 -14.48 4.69 17.23
CA TRP A 12 -13.95 4.62 18.58
C TRP A 12 -12.42 4.70 18.64
N TRP A 13 -11.74 4.01 17.71
CA TRP A 13 -10.29 4.10 17.57
C TRP A 13 -9.87 5.54 17.31
N PHE A 14 -10.55 6.22 16.39
CA PHE A 14 -10.29 7.62 16.06
C PHE A 14 -10.49 8.52 17.28
N PHE A 15 -11.62 8.37 17.99
CA PHE A 15 -11.90 9.15 19.20
C PHE A 15 -10.78 9.02 20.23
N LYS A 16 -10.34 7.78 20.52
CA LYS A 16 -9.24 7.53 21.46
C LYS A 16 -7.92 8.16 20.99
N ALA A 17 -7.63 8.11 19.69
CA ALA A 17 -6.41 8.67 19.16
C ALA A 17 -6.40 10.20 19.17
N ARG A 18 -7.54 10.83 18.82
CA ARG A 18 -7.66 12.28 18.67
C ARG A 18 -7.83 13.03 19.99
N PHE A 19 -8.63 12.47 20.90
CA PHE A 19 -9.04 13.15 22.13
C PHE A 19 -8.36 12.58 23.38
N LEU A 20 -8.03 11.28 23.40
CA LEU A 20 -7.36 10.63 24.54
C LEU A 20 -5.85 10.43 24.32
N GLY A 21 -5.31 10.90 23.19
CA GLY A 21 -3.88 10.80 22.86
C GLY A 21 -3.37 9.37 22.65
N ARG A 22 -4.26 8.37 22.52
CA ARG A 22 -3.86 6.96 22.40
C ARG A 22 -3.34 6.65 21.00
N ARG A 23 -2.02 6.53 20.85
CA ARG A 23 -1.35 6.15 19.60
C ARG A 23 -1.22 4.63 19.48
N LYS A 24 -2.28 3.98 19.03
CA LYS A 24 -2.27 2.55 18.67
C LYS A 24 -2.51 2.41 17.17
N PRO A 25 -1.84 1.49 16.47
CA PRO A 25 -2.04 1.31 15.03
C PRO A 25 -3.48 0.89 14.74
N LEU A 26 -4.02 1.39 13.62
CA LEU A 26 -5.25 0.87 13.02
C LEU A 26 -4.94 -0.20 11.98
N GLN A 27 -3.82 -0.03 11.30
CA GLN A 27 -3.32 -0.88 10.23
C GLN A 27 -1.96 -1.48 10.62
N SER A 28 -1.67 -2.68 10.13
CA SER A 28 -0.34 -3.28 10.18
C SER A 28 0.10 -3.66 8.79
N VAL A 29 1.39 -3.47 8.49
CA VAL A 29 2.05 -4.03 7.31
C VAL A 29 2.97 -5.14 7.78
N VAL A 30 2.79 -6.35 7.26
CA VAL A 30 3.59 -7.53 7.62
C VAL A 30 4.28 -8.05 6.36
N PHE A 31 5.61 -7.96 6.33
CA PHE A 31 6.43 -8.51 5.27
C PHE A 31 6.76 -9.98 5.55
N VAL A 32 6.34 -10.88 4.68
CA VAL A 32 6.46 -12.34 4.90
C VAL A 32 7.59 -13.00 4.10
N THR A 33 8.01 -12.36 3.00
CA THR A 33 9.14 -12.84 2.18
C THR A 33 9.85 -11.70 1.48
N SER A 34 11.18 -11.79 1.37
CA SER A 34 11.98 -10.95 0.49
C SER A 34 12.42 -11.67 -0.79
N ARG A 35 11.93 -12.88 -1.04
CA ARG A 35 12.21 -13.64 -2.25
C ARG A 35 11.44 -13.08 -3.44
N CYS A 36 12.12 -12.91 -4.56
CA CYS A 36 11.53 -12.53 -5.84
C CYS A 36 12.51 -12.86 -6.96
N ASP A 37 12.01 -13.39 -8.07
CA ASP A 37 12.81 -13.71 -9.26
C ASP A 37 12.92 -12.52 -10.23
N SER A 38 12.39 -11.35 -9.87
CA SER A 38 12.42 -10.14 -10.67
C SER A 38 13.38 -9.09 -10.10
N THR A 39 14.07 -8.38 -10.99
CA THR A 39 15.02 -7.31 -10.65
C THR A 39 14.49 -5.95 -11.09
N CYS A 40 13.42 -5.48 -10.45
CA CYS A 40 12.83 -4.17 -10.77
C CYS A 40 13.80 -3.04 -10.39
N ARG A 41 14.07 -2.11 -11.32
CA ARG A 41 15.04 -1.00 -11.14
C ARG A 41 14.78 -0.10 -9.92
N HIS A 42 13.51 0.03 -9.52
CA HIS A 42 13.09 0.89 -8.41
C HIS A 42 12.99 0.14 -7.08
N CYS A 43 13.17 -1.20 -7.07
CA CYS A 43 13.00 -2.01 -5.87
C CYS A 43 14.32 -2.13 -5.10
N THR A 44 14.30 -1.76 -3.82
CA THR A 44 15.44 -1.92 -2.92
C THR A 44 15.38 -3.19 -2.08
N LEU A 45 14.21 -3.84 -2.02
CA LEU A 45 13.98 -5.03 -1.19
C LEU A 45 14.60 -6.31 -1.77
N CYS A 46 14.81 -6.40 -3.09
CA CYS A 46 15.44 -7.56 -3.74
C CYS A 46 16.97 -7.65 -3.50
N THR A 47 17.58 -6.68 -2.81
CA THR A 47 19.06 -6.55 -2.73
C THR A 47 19.70 -7.37 -1.61
N HIS A 48 18.92 -8.09 -0.80
CA HIS A 48 19.47 -8.91 0.27
C HIS A 48 20.12 -10.19 -0.27
N PRO A 49 21.37 -10.51 0.14
CA PRO A 49 22.12 -11.66 -0.36
C PRO A 49 21.49 -13.02 0.02
N GLU A 50 20.74 -13.07 1.11
CA GLU A 50 19.90 -14.21 1.46
C GLU A 50 18.44 -13.74 1.60
N PRO A 51 17.51 -14.23 0.76
CA PRO A 51 16.12 -13.84 0.87
C PRO A 51 15.52 -14.39 2.16
N TYR A 52 14.96 -13.52 2.97
CA TYR A 52 14.20 -13.90 4.14
C TYR A 52 12.89 -14.55 3.72
N HIS A 53 12.56 -15.65 4.38
CA HIS A 53 11.33 -16.40 4.14
C HIS A 53 10.75 -16.84 5.48
N LYS A 54 9.62 -16.24 5.89
CA LYS A 54 9.04 -16.51 7.20
C LYS A 54 8.21 -17.80 7.19
N PRO A 55 8.42 -18.73 8.15
CA PRO A 55 7.51 -19.84 8.40
C PRO A 55 6.10 -19.34 8.79
N LEU A 56 5.08 -20.14 8.52
CA LEU A 56 3.69 -19.78 8.82
C LEU A 56 3.47 -19.55 10.33
N ALA A 57 4.18 -20.28 11.19
CA ALA A 57 4.12 -20.12 12.65
C ALA A 57 4.62 -18.73 13.11
N ASP A 58 5.64 -18.18 12.44
CA ASP A 58 6.15 -16.85 12.75
C ASP A 58 5.18 -15.77 12.26
N ILE A 59 4.58 -15.98 11.08
CA ILE A 59 3.51 -15.11 10.56
C ILE A 59 2.32 -15.09 11.52
N GLU A 60 1.93 -16.24 12.08
CA GLU A 60 0.87 -16.33 13.09
C GLU A 60 1.21 -15.50 14.34
N THR A 61 2.45 -15.60 14.82
CA THR A 61 2.95 -14.83 15.96
C THR A 61 2.95 -13.32 15.67
N ASP A 62 3.30 -12.93 14.44
CA ASP A 62 3.26 -11.53 14.00
C ASP A 62 1.82 -11.01 13.89
N PHE A 63 0.88 -11.82 13.42
CA PHE A 63 -0.54 -11.46 13.38
C PHE A 63 -1.12 -11.29 14.77
N ASP A 64 -0.78 -12.18 15.72
CA ASP A 64 -1.18 -12.04 17.13
C ASP A 64 -0.61 -10.76 17.74
N TYR A 65 0.66 -10.45 17.47
CA TYR A 65 1.26 -9.18 17.87
C TYR A 65 0.48 -7.99 17.31
N CYS A 66 0.27 -7.93 15.98
CA CYS A 66 -0.45 -6.83 15.32
C CYS A 66 -1.87 -6.66 15.88
N TYR A 67 -2.59 -7.75 16.06
CA TYR A 67 -3.95 -7.73 16.61
C TYR A 67 -3.98 -7.23 18.06
N SER A 68 -3.00 -7.64 18.88
CA SER A 68 -2.83 -7.20 20.27
C SER A 68 -2.51 -5.71 20.38
N GLN A 69 -1.81 -5.14 19.39
CA GLN A 69 -1.55 -3.70 19.33
C GLN A 69 -2.79 -2.88 18.96
N GLY A 70 -3.86 -3.52 18.49
CA GLY A 70 -5.13 -2.88 18.13
C GLY A 70 -5.32 -2.70 16.62
N ALA A 71 -4.40 -3.18 15.79
CA ALA A 71 -4.61 -3.17 14.35
C ALA A 71 -5.77 -4.09 13.98
N ARG A 72 -6.59 -3.62 13.03
CA ARG A 72 -7.70 -4.40 12.46
C ARG A 72 -7.66 -4.44 10.95
N ILE A 73 -6.79 -3.65 10.32
CA ILE A 73 -6.50 -3.72 8.90
C ILE A 73 -5.10 -4.33 8.76
N LEU A 74 -4.94 -5.26 7.83
CA LEU A 74 -3.68 -5.97 7.64
C LEU A 74 -3.27 -5.94 6.18
N ASP A 75 -2.13 -5.33 5.91
CA ASP A 75 -1.48 -5.36 4.61
C ASP A 75 -0.40 -6.46 4.70
N VAL A 76 -0.62 -7.56 3.97
CA VAL A 76 0.36 -8.64 3.87
C VAL A 76 1.20 -8.33 2.64
N GLU A 77 2.46 -8.03 2.89
CA GLU A 77 3.39 -7.63 1.85
C GLU A 77 4.53 -8.64 1.74
N GLY A 78 5.19 -8.60 0.59
CA GLY A 78 6.36 -9.41 0.27
C GLY A 78 6.87 -8.94 -1.07
N VAL A 79 8.12 -9.24 -1.39
CA VAL A 79 8.65 -8.86 -2.71
C VAL A 79 7.93 -9.64 -3.81
N ASP A 80 7.60 -10.91 -3.55
CA ASP A 80 6.70 -11.72 -4.39
C ASP A 80 5.96 -12.78 -3.54
N LEU A 81 4.67 -12.56 -3.27
CA LEU A 81 3.87 -13.49 -2.45
C LEU A 81 3.57 -14.82 -3.16
N LEU A 82 3.58 -14.88 -4.49
CA LEU A 82 3.35 -16.14 -5.20
C LEU A 82 4.49 -17.14 -4.97
N GLN A 83 5.66 -16.64 -4.58
CA GLN A 83 6.80 -17.48 -4.21
C GLN A 83 6.79 -17.93 -2.76
N TRP A 84 5.90 -17.39 -1.92
CA TRP A 84 5.83 -17.81 -0.53
C TRP A 84 5.15 -19.19 -0.41
N HIS A 85 5.84 -20.13 0.21
CA HIS A 85 5.29 -21.42 0.62
C HIS A 85 5.96 -21.93 1.90
N ASP A 86 5.23 -22.64 2.76
CA ASP A 86 5.77 -23.34 3.92
C ASP A 86 5.25 -24.78 3.94
N GLY A 87 6.06 -25.71 3.43
CA GLY A 87 5.61 -27.06 3.12
C GLY A 87 4.45 -27.06 2.11
N ALA A 88 3.27 -27.49 2.55
CA ALA A 88 2.04 -27.50 1.76
C ALA A 88 1.26 -26.18 1.82
N HIS A 89 1.65 -25.24 2.69
CA HIS A 89 0.98 -23.95 2.83
C HIS A 89 1.46 -22.97 1.77
N THR A 90 0.54 -22.13 1.31
CA THR A 90 0.73 -21.11 0.27
C THR A 90 0.25 -19.75 0.76
N ALA A 91 0.40 -18.69 -0.04
CA ALA A 91 -0.13 -17.37 0.29
C ALA A 91 -1.63 -17.39 0.66
N ALA A 92 -2.42 -18.32 0.11
CA ALA A 92 -3.83 -18.50 0.49
C ALA A 92 -4.01 -18.80 1.98
N ASP A 93 -3.13 -19.60 2.58
CA ASP A 93 -3.16 -19.94 4.00
C ASP A 93 -2.87 -18.72 4.88
N ILE A 94 -2.03 -17.79 4.43
CA ILE A 94 -1.76 -16.54 5.14
C ILE A 94 -3.03 -15.70 5.25
N PHE A 95 -3.77 -15.50 4.15
CA PHE A 95 -5.01 -14.70 4.18
C PHE A 95 -6.14 -15.43 4.93
N ALA A 96 -6.20 -16.76 4.84
CA ALA A 96 -7.12 -17.56 5.65
C ALA A 96 -6.82 -17.40 7.16
N LEU A 97 -5.55 -17.40 7.54
CA LEU A 97 -5.11 -17.15 8.91
C LEU A 97 -5.49 -15.74 9.38
N ALA A 98 -5.27 -14.71 8.56
CA ALA A 98 -5.67 -13.34 8.89
C ALA A 98 -7.18 -13.23 9.14
N ARG A 99 -8.01 -13.86 8.30
CA ARG A 99 -9.47 -13.93 8.53
C ARG A 99 -9.80 -14.66 9.82
N LYS A 100 -9.15 -15.79 10.11
CA LYS A 100 -9.33 -16.56 11.35
C LYS A 100 -8.98 -15.74 12.61
N LYS A 101 -7.94 -14.90 12.56
CA LYS A 101 -7.56 -13.98 13.64
C LYS A 101 -8.56 -12.82 13.81
N GLY A 102 -9.41 -12.57 12.82
CA GLY A 102 -10.48 -11.59 12.88
C GLY A 102 -10.07 -10.17 12.47
N PHE A 103 -9.07 -10.03 11.60
CA PHE A 103 -8.82 -8.78 10.89
C PHE A 103 -10.04 -8.40 10.04
N TYR A 104 -10.32 -7.10 9.93
CA TYR A 104 -11.48 -6.55 9.26
C TYR A 104 -11.33 -6.45 7.74
N SER A 105 -10.10 -6.24 7.29
CA SER A 105 -9.74 -6.17 5.87
C SER A 105 -8.29 -6.58 5.73
N THR A 106 -8.02 -7.40 4.72
CA THR A 106 -6.68 -7.73 4.25
C THR A 106 -6.41 -7.09 2.90
N SER A 107 -5.16 -6.70 2.67
CA SER A 107 -4.73 -6.32 1.32
C SER A 107 -3.33 -6.77 1.02
N THR A 108 -3.02 -6.80 -0.26
CA THR A 108 -1.70 -7.14 -0.76
C THR A 108 -1.48 -6.58 -2.16
N MET A 109 -0.26 -6.71 -2.67
CA MET A 109 0.09 -6.33 -4.03
C MET A 109 0.74 -7.46 -4.83
N VAL A 110 0.51 -7.47 -6.14
CA VAL A 110 1.17 -8.35 -7.11
C VAL A 110 1.65 -7.54 -8.31
N LYS A 111 2.62 -8.06 -9.06
CA LYS A 111 3.03 -7.47 -10.35
C LYS A 111 1.92 -7.70 -11.38
N ALA A 112 1.77 -6.80 -12.35
CA ALA A 112 0.79 -6.95 -13.44
C ALA A 112 0.92 -8.28 -14.19
N ALA A 113 2.15 -8.74 -14.46
CA ALA A 113 2.43 -10.01 -15.12
C ALA A 113 1.93 -11.24 -14.33
N ASP A 114 1.81 -11.13 -13.01
CA ASP A 114 1.46 -12.22 -12.11
C ASP A 114 -0.04 -12.29 -11.80
N TYR A 115 -0.82 -11.31 -12.25
CA TYR A 115 -2.25 -11.23 -11.96
C TYR A 115 -3.01 -12.48 -12.43
N GLY A 116 -2.69 -12.99 -13.63
CA GLY A 116 -3.33 -14.19 -14.16
C GLY A 116 -3.08 -15.42 -13.30
N GLU A 117 -1.84 -15.61 -12.82
CA GLU A 117 -1.49 -16.70 -11.93
C GLU A 117 -2.15 -16.56 -10.55
N TRP A 118 -2.19 -15.34 -9.99
CA TRP A 118 -2.90 -15.05 -8.75
C TRP A 118 -4.36 -15.50 -8.80
N GLN A 119 -5.05 -15.20 -9.91
CA GLN A 119 -6.44 -15.61 -10.13
C GLN A 119 -6.57 -17.14 -10.25
N GLN A 120 -5.66 -17.79 -10.98
CA GLN A 120 -5.66 -19.26 -11.11
C GLN A 120 -5.47 -19.98 -9.78
N ARG A 121 -4.63 -19.42 -8.89
CA ARG A 121 -4.43 -19.96 -7.53
C ARG A 121 -5.59 -19.70 -6.58
N GLY A 122 -6.56 -18.86 -6.96
CA GLY A 122 -7.77 -18.61 -6.17
C GLY A 122 -7.49 -17.99 -4.79
N ILE A 123 -6.46 -17.15 -4.69
CA ILE A 123 -6.09 -16.51 -3.42
C ILE A 123 -7.09 -15.40 -3.09
N ASP A 124 -7.91 -15.66 -2.07
CA ASP A 124 -8.96 -14.75 -1.59
C ASP A 124 -8.39 -13.67 -0.65
N VAL A 125 -8.47 -12.41 -1.08
CA VAL A 125 -8.01 -11.20 -0.37
C VAL A 125 -9.05 -10.09 -0.55
N ASP A 126 -9.28 -9.26 0.47
CA ASP A 126 -10.32 -8.21 0.39
C ASP A 126 -9.95 -7.11 -0.62
N VAL A 127 -8.66 -6.75 -0.69
CA VAL A 127 -8.15 -5.78 -1.66
C VAL A 127 -6.84 -6.27 -2.29
N LEU A 128 -6.89 -6.53 -3.59
CA LEU A 128 -5.70 -6.81 -4.41
C LEU A 128 -5.28 -5.56 -5.17
N TRP A 129 -4.03 -5.14 -4.96
CA TRP A 129 -3.35 -4.11 -5.74
C TRP A 129 -2.50 -4.74 -6.83
N VAL A 130 -2.67 -4.29 -8.07
CA VAL A 130 -1.85 -4.73 -9.19
C VAL A 130 -0.86 -3.62 -9.52
N SER A 131 0.41 -3.89 -9.27
CA SER A 131 1.51 -2.95 -9.45
C SER A 131 1.87 -2.81 -10.93
N ILE A 132 1.90 -1.57 -11.40
CA ILE A 132 2.34 -1.15 -12.74
C ILE A 132 3.37 -0.03 -12.61
N LEU A 133 4.27 0.07 -13.59
CA LEU A 133 5.30 1.10 -13.68
C LEU A 133 5.18 1.94 -14.94
N SER A 134 4.57 1.42 -15.99
CA SER A 134 4.39 2.14 -17.25
C SER A 134 3.14 1.67 -17.98
N LEU A 135 2.86 2.32 -19.11
CA LEU A 135 1.76 1.93 -19.99
C LEU A 135 1.95 0.52 -20.57
N SER A 136 3.18 0.04 -20.76
CA SER A 136 3.42 -1.32 -21.29
C SER A 136 2.94 -2.41 -20.34
N ASP A 137 2.97 -2.17 -19.02
CA ASP A 137 2.45 -3.14 -18.05
C ASP A 137 0.94 -3.32 -18.17
N CYS A 138 0.24 -2.33 -18.73
CA CYS A 138 -1.20 -2.39 -18.96
C CYS A 138 -1.59 -3.45 -20.01
N ASP A 139 -0.65 -3.91 -20.84
CA ASP A 139 -0.90 -5.01 -21.79
C ASP A 139 -1.25 -6.32 -21.08
N HIS A 140 -0.70 -6.55 -19.87
CA HIS A 140 -1.05 -7.71 -19.03
C HIS A 140 -2.44 -7.60 -18.40
N LEU A 141 -3.08 -6.42 -18.47
CA LEU A 141 -4.32 -6.11 -17.76
C LEU A 141 -5.54 -6.05 -18.69
N ARG A 142 -5.40 -6.41 -19.96
CA ARG A 142 -6.49 -6.34 -20.96
C ARG A 142 -7.73 -7.12 -20.54
N ASP A 143 -7.53 -8.32 -19.98
CA ASP A 143 -8.60 -9.21 -19.56
C ASP A 143 -8.91 -9.13 -18.06
N ILE A 144 -8.45 -8.07 -17.38
CA ILE A 144 -8.74 -7.89 -15.96
C ILE A 144 -10.24 -7.65 -15.77
N THR A 145 -10.84 -8.43 -14.88
CA THR A 145 -12.27 -8.35 -14.58
C THR A 145 -12.54 -7.50 -13.36
N ASP A 146 -11.59 -7.47 -12.41
CA ASP A 146 -11.81 -6.82 -11.13
C ASP A 146 -10.52 -6.57 -10.34
N ALA A 147 -9.94 -5.37 -10.46
CA ALA A 147 -8.74 -5.02 -9.71
C ALA A 147 -8.60 -3.52 -9.41
N SER A 148 -7.79 -3.22 -8.38
CA SER A 148 -7.26 -1.88 -8.17
C SER A 148 -5.79 -1.85 -8.58
N LEU A 149 -5.37 -0.80 -9.27
CA LEU A 149 -3.97 -0.66 -9.70
C LEU A 149 -3.18 0.18 -8.71
N TYR A 150 -1.87 -0.01 -8.71
CA TYR A 150 -0.95 0.76 -7.92
C TYR A 150 0.26 1.13 -8.78
N MET A 151 0.69 2.39 -8.73
CA MET A 151 1.84 2.88 -9.49
C MET A 151 2.78 3.68 -8.59
N VAL A 152 4.08 3.36 -8.66
CA VAL A 152 5.14 4.21 -8.10
C VAL A 152 5.67 5.11 -9.20
N VAL A 153 5.34 6.40 -9.10
CA VAL A 153 5.82 7.40 -10.04
C VAL A 153 7.26 7.79 -9.69
N ASN A 154 8.11 7.89 -10.69
CA ASN A 154 9.53 8.22 -10.61
C ASN A 154 9.91 9.14 -11.77
N ALA A 155 11.17 9.59 -11.80
CA ALA A 155 11.66 10.54 -12.81
C ALA A 155 11.60 10.00 -14.26
N GLU A 156 11.59 8.68 -14.44
CA GLU A 156 11.58 8.04 -15.76
C GLU A 156 10.16 7.79 -16.28
N ASN A 157 9.19 7.52 -15.39
CA ASN A 157 7.82 7.16 -15.78
C ASN A 157 6.77 8.25 -15.51
N CYS A 158 7.14 9.41 -14.95
CA CYS A 158 6.17 10.48 -14.66
C CYS A 158 5.45 11.00 -15.92
N GLY A 159 6.09 10.90 -17.09
CA GLY A 159 5.48 11.23 -18.38
C GLY A 159 4.34 10.30 -18.80
N ASP A 160 4.28 9.08 -18.28
CA ASP A 160 3.27 8.08 -18.65
C ASP A 160 1.98 8.20 -17.84
N VAL A 161 1.98 9.00 -16.77
CA VAL A 161 0.88 9.05 -15.79
C VAL A 161 -0.47 9.38 -16.44
N ASP A 162 -0.50 10.35 -17.37
CA ASP A 162 -1.75 10.73 -18.04
C ASP A 162 -2.30 9.60 -18.92
N SER A 163 -1.43 8.97 -19.72
CA SER A 163 -1.79 7.82 -20.57
C SER A 163 -2.28 6.62 -19.75
N VAL A 164 -1.65 6.35 -18.61
CA VAL A 164 -2.09 5.31 -17.68
C VAL A 164 -3.49 5.63 -17.11
N LEU A 165 -3.74 6.90 -16.78
CA LEU A 165 -5.05 7.34 -16.31
C LEU A 165 -6.13 7.19 -17.39
N GLU A 166 -5.83 7.51 -18.64
CA GLU A 166 -6.74 7.27 -19.77
C GLU A 166 -7.08 5.78 -19.93
N PHE A 167 -6.08 4.91 -19.85
CA PHE A 167 -6.28 3.46 -19.86
C PHE A 167 -7.20 3.01 -18.73
N VAL A 168 -6.89 3.38 -17.48
CA VAL A 168 -7.68 3.04 -16.28
C VAL A 168 -9.13 3.53 -16.39
N GLN A 169 -9.32 4.74 -16.92
CA GLN A 169 -10.65 5.32 -17.10
C GLN A 169 -11.48 4.54 -18.14
N SER A 170 -10.85 4.16 -19.24
CA SER A 170 -11.51 3.42 -20.33
C SER A 170 -11.84 1.97 -19.98
N HIS A 171 -11.09 1.36 -19.06
CA HIS A 171 -11.22 -0.06 -18.75
C HIS A 171 -12.27 -0.33 -17.66
N LYS A 172 -13.21 -1.24 -17.92
CA LYS A 172 -14.34 -1.52 -17.01
C LYS A 172 -13.95 -2.38 -15.80
N GLY A 173 -12.96 -3.26 -15.95
CA GLY A 173 -12.51 -4.16 -14.87
C GLY A 173 -11.60 -3.49 -13.85
N ILE A 174 -11.14 -2.27 -14.11
CA ILE A 174 -10.32 -1.51 -13.18
C ILE A 174 -11.21 -0.61 -12.33
N ARG A 175 -11.18 -0.83 -11.02
CA ARG A 175 -11.94 -0.05 -10.02
C ARG A 175 -11.34 1.32 -9.80
N GLN A 176 -10.02 1.36 -9.59
CA GLN A 176 -9.26 2.57 -9.27
C GLN A 176 -7.76 2.35 -9.41
N ILE A 177 -6.99 3.44 -9.39
CA ILE A 177 -5.53 3.43 -9.33
C ILE A 177 -5.04 4.31 -8.17
N ALA A 178 -4.05 3.80 -7.43
CA ALA A 178 -3.35 4.52 -6.38
C ALA A 178 -1.92 4.87 -6.82
N PHE A 179 -1.45 6.06 -6.45
CA PHE A 179 -0.12 6.55 -6.77
C PHE A 179 0.70 6.75 -5.50
N ASN A 180 1.91 6.22 -5.52
CA ASN A 180 3.02 6.64 -4.67
C ASN A 180 4.08 7.31 -5.55
N PHE A 181 5.02 7.98 -4.92
CA PHE A 181 6.17 8.60 -5.55
C PHE A 181 7.43 7.86 -5.12
N HIS A 182 8.48 7.94 -5.93
CA HIS A 182 9.74 7.31 -5.62
C HIS A 182 10.36 7.96 -4.38
N THR A 183 10.70 7.12 -3.41
CA THR A 183 11.47 7.53 -2.24
C THR A 183 12.94 7.22 -2.55
N PRO A 184 13.87 8.20 -2.50
CA PRO A 184 15.24 8.06 -2.98
C PRO A 184 16.11 7.20 -2.05
N PHE A 185 15.80 5.91 -1.96
CA PHE A 185 16.59 4.95 -1.21
C PHE A 185 17.94 4.73 -1.87
N ALA A 186 18.91 4.24 -1.08
CA ALA A 186 20.25 3.92 -1.54
C ALA A 186 20.23 3.09 -2.84
N SER A 187 21.03 3.49 -3.83
CA SER A 187 21.13 2.91 -5.18
C SER A 187 19.97 3.23 -6.15
N THR A 188 18.94 3.94 -5.70
CA THR A 188 17.77 4.31 -6.53
C THR A 188 17.51 5.82 -6.54
N GLU A 189 18.44 6.63 -6.04
CA GLU A 189 18.28 8.08 -5.89
C GLU A 189 18.06 8.79 -7.24
N HIS A 190 18.65 8.25 -8.31
CA HIS A 190 18.49 8.75 -9.68
C HIS A 190 17.05 8.67 -10.21
N LEU A 191 16.18 7.86 -9.59
CA LEU A 191 14.76 7.74 -9.94
C LEU A 191 13.89 8.77 -9.21
N ALA A 192 14.44 9.57 -8.30
CA ALA A 192 13.68 10.58 -7.58
C ALA A 192 13.18 11.68 -8.50
N LEU A 193 11.90 12.02 -8.41
CA LEU A 193 11.35 13.15 -9.15
C LEU A 193 12.04 14.46 -8.72
N SER A 194 12.32 15.33 -9.68
CA SER A 194 12.65 16.73 -9.39
C SER A 194 11.46 17.41 -8.67
N PRO A 195 11.68 18.52 -7.95
CA PRO A 195 10.60 19.30 -7.35
C PRO A 195 9.51 19.70 -8.37
N GLU A 196 9.92 20.07 -9.58
CA GLU A 196 9.05 20.44 -10.69
C GLU A 196 8.25 19.23 -11.18
N GLN A 197 8.91 18.12 -11.48
CA GLN A 197 8.26 16.88 -11.92
C GLN A 197 7.23 16.40 -10.89
N ARG A 198 7.58 16.44 -9.60
CA ARG A 198 6.69 16.07 -8.50
C ARG A 198 5.47 17.00 -8.44
N ARG A 199 5.68 18.31 -8.52
CA ARG A 199 4.59 19.30 -8.51
C ARG A 199 3.64 19.08 -9.68
N GLU A 200 4.19 18.99 -10.90
CA GLU A 200 3.40 18.82 -12.13
C GLU A 200 2.62 17.51 -12.12
N THR A 201 3.25 16.41 -11.71
CA THR A 201 2.58 15.11 -11.57
C THR A 201 1.42 15.20 -10.58
N ILE A 202 1.63 15.76 -9.39
CA ILE A 202 0.58 15.83 -8.38
C ILE A 202 -0.56 16.78 -8.81
N GLU A 203 -0.24 17.91 -9.43
CA GLU A 203 -1.24 18.83 -9.98
C GLU A 203 -2.09 18.15 -11.06
N LEU A 204 -1.46 17.38 -11.96
CA LEU A 204 -2.15 16.55 -12.95
C LEU A 204 -3.09 15.54 -12.26
N LEU A 205 -2.61 14.79 -11.27
CA LEU A 205 -3.43 13.82 -10.52
C LEU A 205 -4.64 14.48 -9.86
N ILE A 206 -4.46 15.66 -9.25
CA ILE A 206 -5.55 16.42 -8.62
C ILE A 206 -6.57 16.87 -9.66
N GLU A 207 -6.11 17.38 -10.81
CA GLU A 207 -6.98 17.83 -11.89
C GLU A 207 -7.78 16.67 -12.47
N ARG A 208 -7.13 15.56 -12.81
CA ARG A 208 -7.81 14.34 -13.32
C ARG A 208 -8.79 13.77 -12.31
N LYS A 209 -8.46 13.76 -11.02
CA LYS A 209 -9.40 13.32 -9.98
C LYS A 209 -10.66 14.20 -9.95
N ARG A 210 -10.53 15.52 -10.10
CA ARG A 210 -11.68 16.44 -10.16
C ARG A 210 -12.54 16.22 -11.41
N GLN A 211 -11.92 15.80 -12.51
CA GLN A 211 -12.62 15.40 -13.74
C GLN A 211 -13.31 14.04 -13.63
N GLY A 212 -13.20 13.35 -12.50
CA GLY A 212 -13.88 12.07 -12.24
C GLY A 212 -13.09 10.83 -12.64
N TYR A 213 -11.78 10.96 -12.88
CA TYR A 213 -10.92 9.80 -13.09
C TYR A 213 -10.87 8.93 -11.83
N LYS A 214 -10.74 7.61 -12.03
CA LYS A 214 -10.73 6.60 -10.96
C LYS A 214 -9.44 6.59 -10.12
N ILE A 215 -9.06 7.74 -9.56
CA ILE A 215 -7.89 7.90 -8.71
C ILE A 215 -8.29 7.66 -7.27
N MET A 216 -7.63 6.70 -6.60
CA MET A 216 -7.87 6.38 -5.20
C MET A 216 -7.43 7.52 -4.27
N ASN A 217 -6.19 8.02 -4.44
CA ASN A 217 -5.61 9.05 -3.57
C ASN A 217 -6.54 10.24 -3.41
N SER A 218 -6.67 10.78 -2.21
CA SER A 218 -7.55 11.94 -1.98
C SER A 218 -6.89 13.22 -2.46
N VAL A 219 -7.69 14.25 -2.78
CA VAL A 219 -7.12 15.56 -3.16
C VAL A 219 -6.37 16.14 -1.96
N SER A 220 -6.90 15.95 -0.75
CA SER A 220 -6.25 16.35 0.50
C SER A 220 -4.91 15.63 0.73
N GLY A 221 -4.86 14.32 0.48
CA GLY A 221 -3.65 13.50 0.59
C GLY A 221 -2.60 13.89 -0.45
N LEU A 222 -3.00 14.04 -1.71
CA LEU A 222 -2.12 14.52 -2.79
C LEU A 222 -1.54 15.90 -2.49
N ARG A 223 -2.35 16.84 -1.95
CA ARG A 223 -1.85 18.16 -1.53
C ARG A 223 -0.80 18.08 -0.43
N ASN A 224 -0.97 17.18 0.54
CA ASN A 224 0.06 16.92 1.55
C ASN A 224 1.37 16.44 0.90
N MET A 225 1.27 15.64 -0.16
CA MET A 225 2.44 15.13 -0.89
C MET A 225 3.15 16.17 -1.76
N LEU A 226 2.55 17.34 -2.04
CA LEU A 226 3.22 18.44 -2.75
C LEU A 226 4.38 19.01 -1.94
N THR A 227 4.13 19.34 -0.68
CA THR A 227 5.08 20.08 0.17
C THR A 227 5.79 19.17 1.17
N LEU A 228 5.21 18.02 1.51
CA LEU A 228 5.64 17.18 2.63
C LEU A 228 5.67 17.88 4.00
N GLN A 229 5.09 19.08 4.09
CA GLN A 229 5.01 19.92 5.29
C GLN A 229 3.71 19.65 6.03
N PHE A 230 3.63 18.47 6.66
CA PHE A 230 2.49 18.09 7.47
C PHE A 230 2.91 17.26 8.68
N THR A 231 2.08 17.24 9.73
CA THR A 231 2.33 16.37 10.87
C THR A 231 2.19 14.91 10.47
N ARG A 232 3.29 14.16 10.45
CA ARG A 232 3.28 12.73 10.14
C ARG A 232 2.47 11.97 11.19
N ARG A 233 1.52 11.18 10.70
CA ARG A 233 0.69 10.29 11.52
C ARG A 233 1.02 8.83 11.19
N CYS A 234 2.26 8.54 10.81
CA CYS A 234 2.68 7.21 10.36
C CYS A 234 2.50 6.13 11.43
N TRP A 235 2.45 6.49 12.73
CA TRP A 235 2.08 5.58 13.84
C TRP A 235 0.69 4.94 13.71
N ILE A 236 -0.16 5.43 12.78
CA ILE A 236 -1.43 4.78 12.41
C ILE A 236 -1.17 3.40 11.80
N CYS A 237 0.01 3.19 11.20
CA CYS A 237 0.48 1.91 10.70
C CYS A 237 1.78 1.47 11.38
N ASN A 238 1.78 0.28 11.96
CA ASN A 238 3.01 -0.37 12.41
C ASN A 238 3.49 -1.39 11.35
N PHE A 239 4.76 -1.75 11.43
CA PHE A 239 5.42 -2.59 10.44
C PHE A 239 6.07 -3.78 11.13
N VAL A 240 6.00 -4.94 10.48
CA VAL A 240 6.73 -6.15 10.84
C VAL A 240 7.52 -6.62 9.62
N TYR A 241 8.84 -6.61 9.72
CA TYR A 241 9.74 -6.88 8.60
C TYR A 241 10.07 -8.37 8.48
N CYS A 242 10.60 -8.78 7.32
CA CYS A 242 10.92 -10.18 7.02
C CYS A 242 11.90 -10.81 8.03
N ASP A 243 12.78 -10.02 8.63
CA ASP A 243 13.75 -10.44 9.65
C ASP A 243 13.17 -10.48 11.08
N GLY A 244 11.87 -10.22 11.24
CA GLY A 244 11.19 -10.21 12.54
C GLY A 244 11.26 -8.86 13.27
N ARG A 245 11.98 -7.86 12.76
CA ARG A 245 11.96 -6.52 13.35
C ARG A 245 10.54 -5.95 13.32
N ARG A 246 10.14 -5.38 14.46
CA ARG A 246 8.83 -4.73 14.63
C ARG A 246 9.06 -3.26 14.88
N SER A 247 8.35 -2.41 14.15
CA SER A 247 8.46 -0.96 14.28
C SER A 247 7.08 -0.32 14.42
N PRO A 248 6.92 0.67 15.32
CA PRO A 248 5.64 1.37 15.49
C PRO A 248 5.25 2.25 14.30
N GLN A 249 6.18 2.47 13.37
CA GLN A 249 6.01 3.19 12.10
C GLN A 249 7.08 2.72 11.10
N CYS A 250 7.10 3.24 9.87
CA CYS A 250 8.10 2.86 8.86
C CYS A 250 9.54 3.07 9.39
N ILE A 251 10.43 2.08 9.25
CA ILE A 251 11.82 2.15 9.73
C ILE A 251 12.62 3.29 9.07
N ASP A 252 12.29 3.65 7.84
CA ASP A 252 12.94 4.76 7.13
C ASP A 252 12.71 6.14 7.79
N ASP A 253 11.79 6.20 8.76
CA ASP A 253 11.58 7.38 9.61
C ASP A 253 12.66 7.58 10.67
N MET A 254 13.35 6.52 11.13
CA MET A 254 14.13 6.58 12.36
C MET A 254 15.61 6.96 12.17
N GLU A 255 16.21 6.78 10.98
CA GLU A 255 17.69 6.79 10.88
C GLU A 255 18.29 7.58 9.69
N SER A 256 17.50 8.08 8.74
CA SER A 256 18.06 8.50 7.42
C SER A 256 17.59 9.85 6.87
N GLY A 257 16.69 10.56 7.55
CA GLY A 257 16.09 11.81 7.03
C GLY A 257 15.18 11.61 5.80
N MET A 258 14.92 10.35 5.41
CA MET A 258 14.15 9.98 4.22
C MET A 258 12.72 10.48 4.25
N CYS A 259 12.18 10.75 5.44
CA CYS A 259 10.85 11.34 5.57
C CYS A 259 10.71 12.68 4.85
N GLU A 260 11.75 13.51 4.79
CA GLU A 260 11.72 14.78 4.05
C GLU A 260 11.58 14.61 2.53
N LYS A 261 11.92 13.42 2.02
CA LYS A 261 11.80 13.04 0.61
C LYS A 261 10.78 11.90 0.40
N CYS A 262 9.90 11.70 1.38
CA CYS A 262 8.96 10.59 1.38
C CYS A 262 8.07 10.63 0.13
N GLY A 263 7.98 9.48 -0.54
CA GLY A 263 7.09 9.26 -1.66
C GLY A 263 5.87 8.39 -1.34
N PHE A 264 5.78 7.83 -0.14
CA PHE A 264 4.59 7.07 0.27
C PHE A 264 3.39 8.00 0.51
N SER A 265 2.45 8.03 -0.44
CA SER A 265 1.23 8.85 -0.37
C SER A 265 0.38 8.52 0.86
N MET A 266 0.46 7.28 1.34
CA MET A 266 -0.16 6.85 2.59
C MET A 266 0.16 7.79 3.77
N ALA A 267 1.37 8.38 3.84
CA ALA A 267 1.71 9.35 4.88
C ALA A 267 0.83 10.61 4.81
N GLY A 268 0.59 11.12 3.59
CA GLY A 268 -0.30 12.25 3.33
C GLY A 268 -1.76 11.90 3.60
N GLU A 269 -2.21 10.71 3.20
CA GLU A 269 -3.57 10.22 3.46
C GLU A 269 -3.84 10.07 4.96
N MET A 270 -2.91 9.47 5.72
CA MET A 270 -3.01 9.32 7.17
C MET A 270 -3.15 10.65 7.90
N ASN A 271 -2.38 11.66 7.48
CA ASN A 271 -2.53 13.01 8.01
C ASN A 271 -3.92 13.58 7.69
N ALA A 272 -4.38 13.44 6.45
CA ALA A 272 -5.66 13.99 6.00
C ALA A 272 -6.87 13.32 6.67
N VAL A 273 -6.86 11.98 6.84
CA VAL A 273 -7.86 11.25 7.66
C VAL A 273 -7.87 11.80 9.08
N PHE A 274 -6.70 11.94 9.70
CA PHE A 274 -6.61 12.44 11.08
C PHE A 274 -7.06 13.90 11.23
N ALA A 275 -6.98 14.67 10.14
CA ALA A 275 -7.47 16.04 10.02
C ALA A 275 -8.95 16.14 9.59
N PHE A 276 -9.70 15.02 9.58
CA PHE A 276 -11.11 14.95 9.17
C PHE A 276 -11.40 15.46 7.76
N LYS A 277 -10.47 15.24 6.82
CA LYS A 277 -10.71 15.57 5.42
C LYS A 277 -11.75 14.61 4.83
N PRO A 278 -12.95 15.08 4.43
CA PRO A 278 -14.03 14.19 4.02
C PRO A 278 -13.69 13.36 2.79
N ASP A 279 -12.99 13.95 1.81
CA ASP A 279 -12.56 13.25 0.60
C ASP A 279 -11.63 12.07 0.91
N THR A 280 -10.73 12.24 1.88
CA THR A 280 -9.85 11.16 2.33
C THR A 280 -10.59 10.07 3.10
N ILE A 281 -11.51 10.46 3.99
CA ILE A 281 -12.31 9.48 4.74
C ILE A 281 -13.12 8.63 3.77
N LEU A 282 -13.79 9.24 2.79
CA LEU A 282 -14.57 8.53 1.78
C LEU A 282 -13.70 7.60 0.93
N ALA A 283 -12.51 8.05 0.51
CA ALA A 283 -11.55 7.20 -0.21
C ALA A 283 -11.14 5.98 0.62
N GLY A 284 -10.80 6.17 1.89
CA GLY A 284 -10.42 5.07 2.79
C GLY A 284 -11.56 4.07 3.05
N LEU A 285 -12.78 4.57 3.25
CA LEU A 285 -13.95 3.70 3.43
C LEU A 285 -14.26 2.89 2.17
N GLY A 286 -14.15 3.48 0.97
CA GLY A 286 -14.40 2.78 -0.30
C GLY A 286 -13.41 1.67 -0.64
N ILE A 287 -12.28 1.59 0.07
CA ILE A 287 -11.30 0.49 -0.06
C ILE A 287 -11.59 -0.64 0.93
N ARG A 288 -12.10 -0.31 2.13
CA ARG A 288 -12.06 -1.20 3.30
C ARG A 288 -13.45 -1.68 3.77
N LEU A 289 -14.53 -1.17 3.18
CA LEU A 289 -15.92 -1.53 3.46
C LEU A 289 -16.64 -1.97 2.20
#